data_AF-A0A7X6WT63-F1
#
_entry.id   AF-A0A7X6WT63-F1
#
_cell.length_a   1.000
_cell.length_b   1.000
_cell.length_c   1.000
_cell.angle_alpha   90.00
_cell.angle_beta   90.00
_cell.angle_gamma   90.00
#
_symmetry.space_group_name_H-M   'P 1'
#
loop_
_entity.id
_entity.type
_entity.pdbx_description
1 polymer ?
#
loop_
_entity_poly.entity_id
_entity_poly.type
_entity_poly.pdbx_seq_one_letter_code
_entity_poly.pdbx_strand_id
1 'polypeptide(L)' 'FNQGEYDGISINIYQFHSEKDLILVLAHELGHALGIGHVENSQSLMYYLMENQDLENIRLSAEDLAAIKEICRLK' A
#
# COMPACT_ATOMS: atom_id res chain seq x y z
N PHE A 1 -11.51 10.35 -1.55
CA PHE A 1 -10.43 11.16 -2.12
C PHE A 1 -9.19 10.30 -2.00
N ASN A 2 -8.49 9.99 -3.09
CA ASN A 2 -7.37 9.05 -3.08
C ASN A 2 -6.05 9.84 -3.00
N GLN A 3 -5.08 9.36 -2.22
CA GLN A 3 -3.77 10.02 -2.12
C GLN A 3 -2.88 9.71 -3.34
N GLY A 4 -3.01 8.51 -3.89
CA GLY A 4 -2.40 8.07 -5.13
C GLY A 4 -3.31 7.09 -5.87
N GLU A 5 -2.86 6.66 -7.05
CA GLU A 5 -3.51 5.64 -7.86
C GLU A 5 -2.51 5.00 -8.84
N TYR A 6 -2.46 3.68 -8.85
CA TYR A 6 -1.89 2.91 -9.95
C TYR A 6 -2.93 2.70 -11.06
N ASP A 7 -2.68 3.27 -12.25
CA ASP A 7 -3.62 3.24 -13.38
C ASP A 7 -3.48 2.00 -14.30
N GLY A 8 -2.65 1.04 -13.90
CA GLY A 8 -2.28 -0.12 -14.72
C GLY A 8 -0.97 0.06 -15.51
N ILE A 9 -0.42 1.27 -15.55
CA ILE A 9 0.86 1.59 -16.22
C ILE A 9 1.75 2.44 -15.32
N SER A 10 1.17 3.44 -14.65
CA SER A 10 1.86 4.49 -13.90
C SER A 10 1.28 4.62 -12.50
N ILE A 11 2.12 5.06 -11.56
CA ILE A 11 1.67 5.49 -10.23
C ILE A 11 1.54 7.01 -10.25
N ASN A 12 0.32 7.51 -10.06
CA ASN A 12 0.01 8.92 -9.95
C ASN A 12 -0.12 9.29 -8.46
N ILE A 13 0.57 10.32 -8.01
CA ILE A 13 0.49 10.83 -6.63
C ILE A 13 -0.21 12.18 -6.65
N TYR A 14 -1.35 12.28 -5.96
CA TYR A 14 -2.18 13.48 -5.91
C TYR A 14 -1.90 14.32 -4.66
N GLN A 15 -1.62 13.68 -3.52
CA GLN A 15 -1.35 14.37 -2.26
C GLN A 15 -0.51 13.54 -1.28
N PHE A 16 0.31 14.25 -0.51
CA PHE A 16 1.03 13.73 0.65
C PHE A 16 1.38 14.89 1.59
N HIS A 17 1.54 14.62 2.88
CA HIS A 17 1.78 15.62 3.93
C HIS A 17 3.23 15.61 4.43
N SER A 18 3.98 14.54 4.17
CA SER A 18 5.38 14.39 4.55
C SER A 18 6.07 13.38 3.64
N GLU A 19 7.40 13.28 3.74
CA GLU A 19 8.18 12.24 3.04
C GLU A 19 7.74 10.83 3.44
N LYS A 20 7.43 10.60 4.72
CA LYS A 20 6.96 9.29 5.22
C LYS A 20 5.58 8.94 4.69
N ASP A 21 4.67 9.93 4.62
CA ASP A 21 3.36 9.78 3.99
C ASP A 21 3.51 9.45 2.49
N LEU A 22 4.41 10.13 1.78
CA LEU A 22 4.70 9.82 0.37
C LEU A 22 5.23 8.38 0.20
N ILE A 23 6.13 7.92 1.07
CA ILE A 23 6.63 6.54 1.05
C ILE A 23 5.47 5.55 1.27
N LEU A 24 4.55 5.84 2.20
CA LEU A 24 3.38 5.00 2.44
C LEU A 24 2.49 4.91 1.18
N VAL A 25 2.14 6.03 0.57
CA VAL A 25 1.31 6.07 -0.65
C VAL A 25 2.00 5.32 -1.79
N LEU A 26 3.29 5.58 -2.03
CA LEU A 26 4.04 4.88 -3.07
C LEU A 26 4.10 3.37 -2.85
N ALA A 27 4.28 2.92 -1.60
CA ALA A 27 4.30 1.51 -1.29
C ALA A 27 2.92 0.87 -1.52
N HIS A 28 1.84 1.57 -1.21
CA HIS A 28 0.46 1.10 -1.45
C HIS A 28 0.18 0.91 -2.93
N GLU A 29 0.46 1.93 -3.74
CA GLU A 29 0.25 1.86 -5.18
C GLU A 29 1.20 0.85 -5.86
N LEU A 30 2.42 0.68 -5.35
CA LEU A 30 3.31 -0.38 -5.80
C LEU A 30 2.73 -1.77 -5.48
N GLY A 31 2.05 -1.93 -4.34
CA GLY A 31 1.31 -3.17 -4.04
C GLY A 31 0.26 -3.48 -5.09
N HIS A 32 -0.52 -2.48 -5.52
CA HIS A 32 -1.45 -2.63 -6.64
C HIS A 32 -0.75 -2.96 -7.96
N ALA A 33 0.40 -2.33 -8.25
CA ALA A 33 1.20 -2.64 -9.43
C ALA A 33 1.74 -4.07 -9.44
N LEU A 34 1.98 -4.65 -8.25
CA LEU A 34 2.35 -6.06 -8.09
C LEU A 34 1.15 -7.01 -8.20
N GLY A 35 -0.09 -6.49 -8.24
CA GLY A 35 -1.33 -7.27 -8.33
C GLY A 35 -2.01 -7.54 -7.00
N ILE A 36 -1.61 -6.86 -5.92
CA ILE A 36 -2.21 -7.01 -4.59
C ILE A 36 -3.48 -6.13 -4.52
N GLY A 37 -4.58 -6.72 -4.08
CA GLY A 37 -5.82 -5.99 -3.76
C GLY A 37 -5.81 -5.41 -2.34
N HIS A 38 -6.90 -4.78 -1.93
CA HIS A 38 -7.01 -4.31 -0.55
C HIS A 38 -7.14 -5.47 0.45
N VAL A 39 -6.64 -5.24 1.68
CA VAL A 39 -6.86 -6.11 2.84
C VAL A 39 -7.71 -5.40 3.90
N GLU A 40 -8.24 -6.15 4.87
CA GLU A 40 -9.24 -5.64 5.83
C GLU A 40 -8.65 -4.95 7.07
N ASN A 41 -7.39 -5.24 7.42
CA ASN A 41 -6.77 -4.71 8.63
C ASN A 41 -6.40 -3.22 8.40
N SER A 42 -6.97 -2.33 9.21
CA SER A 42 -6.82 -0.88 9.03
C SER A 42 -5.40 -0.36 9.21
N GLN A 43 -4.50 -1.13 9.83
CA GLN A 43 -3.09 -0.80 9.97
C GLN A 43 -2.21 -1.42 8.86
N SER A 44 -2.79 -2.23 7.98
CA SER A 44 -2.07 -2.82 6.85
C SER A 44 -1.76 -1.77 5.81
N LEU A 45 -0.64 -1.96 5.12
CA LEU A 45 -0.22 -1.08 4.05
C LEU A 45 -1.24 -1.07 2.91
N MET A 46 -1.83 -2.22 2.58
CA MET A 46 -2.85 -2.39 1.54
C MET A 46 -4.29 -2.17 2.04
N TYR A 47 -4.49 -1.51 3.19
CA TYR A 47 -5.85 -1.12 3.59
C TYR A 47 -6.36 0.00 2.68
N TYR A 48 -7.65 -0.02 2.30
CA TYR A 48 -8.21 0.91 1.31
C TYR A 48 -8.15 2.39 1.72
N LEU A 49 -7.92 2.69 3.00
CA LEU A 49 -7.83 4.04 3.55
C LEU A 49 -6.54 4.22 4.35
N MET A 50 -5.60 5.01 3.84
CA MET A 50 -4.37 5.37 4.55
C MET A 50 -4.68 6.39 5.66
N GLU A 51 -4.77 5.91 6.91
CA GLU A 51 -4.94 6.76 8.09
C GLU A 51 -4.27 6.19 9.34
N ASN A 52 -4.29 4.86 9.52
CA ASN A 52 -3.93 4.19 10.78
C ASN A 52 -2.54 3.51 10.74
N GLN A 53 -1.79 3.68 9.66
CA GLN A 53 -0.46 3.13 9.48
C GLN A 53 0.57 3.90 10.30
N ASP A 54 1.56 3.17 10.85
CA ASP A 54 2.67 3.77 11.59
C ASP A 54 3.69 4.38 10.61
N LEU A 55 3.60 5.70 10.42
CA LEU A 55 4.52 6.44 9.54
C LEU A 55 5.97 6.41 10.05
N GLU A 56 6.20 6.23 11.35
CA GLU A 56 7.55 6.16 11.92
C GLU A 56 8.21 4.80 11.68
N ASN A 57 7.41 3.76 11.44
CA ASN A 57 7.87 2.40 11.20
C ASN A 57 7.01 1.68 10.16
N ILE A 58 7.05 2.18 8.92
CA ILE A 58 6.33 1.60 7.79
C ILE A 58 6.82 0.17 7.57
N ARG A 59 5.90 -0.78 7.71
CA ARG A 59 6.16 -2.22 7.58
C ARG A 59 4.95 -2.94 7.04
N LEU A 60 5.19 -4.07 6.37
CA LEU A 60 4.13 -4.97 5.95
C LEU A 60 3.50 -5.64 7.18
N SER A 61 2.18 -5.63 7.23
CA SER A 61 1.40 -6.44 8.17
C SER A 61 1.43 -7.93 7.79
N ALA A 62 0.86 -8.77 8.65
CA ALA A 62 0.71 -10.19 8.33
C ALA A 62 -0.20 -10.40 7.11
N GLU A 63 -1.22 -9.56 6.96
CA GLU A 63 -2.17 -9.57 5.85
C GLU A 63 -1.50 -9.16 4.54
N ASP A 64 -0.69 -8.09 4.55
CA ASP A 64 0.08 -7.67 3.37
C ASP A 64 1.06 -8.77 2.92
N LEU A 65 1.73 -9.40 3.88
CA LEU A 65 2.66 -10.51 3.63
C LEU A 65 1.95 -11.76 3.09
N ALA A 66 0.73 -12.05 3.55
CA ALA A 66 -0.05 -13.16 3.03
C ALA A 66 -0.48 -12.88 1.58
N ALA A 67 -0.99 -11.67 1.31
CA ALA A 67 -1.45 -11.28 -0.01
C ALA A 67 -0.31 -11.28 -1.05
N ILE A 68 0.87 -10.74 -0.72
CA ILE A 68 2.00 -10.76 -1.67
C ILE A 68 2.52 -12.17 -1.93
N LYS A 69 2.50 -13.07 -0.93
CA LYS A 69 2.91 -14.47 -1.13
C LYS A 69 1.96 -15.21 -2.06
N GLU A 70 0.66 -14.95 -1.95
CA GLU A 70 -0.36 -15.51 -2.84
C GLU A 70 -0.12 -15.10 -4.29
N ILE A 71 0.09 -13.80 -4.52
CA ILE A 71 0.33 -13.25 -5.88
C ILE A 71 1.65 -13.74 -6.47
N CYS A 72 2.74 -13.70 -5.69
CA CYS A 72 4.07 -14.10 -6.16
C CYS A 72 4.29 -15.62 -6.18
N ARG A 73 3.32 -16.42 -5.71
CA ARG A 73 3.42 -17.88 -5.55
C ARG A 73 4.67 -18.30 -4.75
N LEU A 74 5.04 -17.49 -3.77
CA LEU A 74 6.17 -17.76 -2.89
C LEU A 74 5.74 -18.84 -1.89
N LYS A 75 6.53 -19.91 -1.81
CA LYS A 75 6.33 -21.00 -0.84
C LYS A 75 6.80 -20.62 0.54
#